data_AF-A0A7X3UC43-F1
#
_entry.id   AF-A0A7X3UC43-F1
#
_cell.length_a   1.000
_cell.length_b   1.000
_cell.length_c   1.000
_cell.angle_alpha   90.00
_cell.angle_beta   90.00
_cell.angle_gamma   90.00
#
_symmetry.space_group_name_H-M   'P 1'
#
loop_
_entity.id
_entity.type
_entity.pdbx_description
1 polymer ?
#
loop_
_entity_poly.entity_id
_entity_poly.type
_entity_poly.pdbx_seq_one_letter_code
_entity_poly.pdbx_strand_id
1 'polypeptide(L)'
;MNRIRLWIIAALAAALTLSIIGVASAQPTPPSLFTGNVTNADGSAAAAGLSVEAYVGDTNCTQSPAVTTTENGATKYFVAVENSSTKAGCGGSDSVVNFRVGGQGTTPANNDRGGFVRLNLTLADDSAVTIYVSVWRLQADPTRLFISTNPTGDPSDWTTHSGQLVMTEYIGRNRWDRSDPKPVEVELE
;
A
#
# COMPACT_ATOMS: atom_id res chain seq x y z
N MET A 1 81.71 -19.40 10.13
CA MET A 1 81.74 -18.06 9.50
C MET A 1 81.26 -18.20 8.06
N ASN A 2 79.99 -18.56 7.83
CA ASN A 2 78.77 -17.74 7.91
C ASN A 2 78.58 -16.93 6.60
N ARG A 3 77.91 -17.47 5.58
CA ARG A 3 76.43 -17.52 5.45
C ARG A 3 75.72 -16.14 5.47
N ILE A 4 76.41 -15.05 5.11
CA ILE A 4 75.82 -13.69 5.04
C ILE A 4 76.11 -13.01 3.68
N ARG A 5 75.73 -13.63 2.55
CA ARG A 5 75.81 -13.03 1.19
C ARG A 5 74.69 -13.49 0.24
N LEU A 6 73.49 -13.77 0.76
CA LEU A 6 72.42 -14.40 -0.03
C LEU A 6 71.00 -13.89 0.33
N TRP A 7 70.87 -12.59 0.59
CA TRP A 7 69.59 -11.95 0.96
C TRP A 7 69.35 -10.54 0.35
N ILE A 8 70.16 -10.10 -0.61
CA ILE A 8 70.12 -8.69 -1.12
C ILE A 8 69.33 -8.53 -2.44
N ILE A 9 68.88 -9.62 -3.09
CA ILE A 9 68.18 -9.56 -4.39
C ILE A 9 66.64 -9.72 -4.25
N ALA A 10 66.12 -9.94 -3.03
CA ALA A 10 64.72 -10.28 -2.79
C ALA A 10 63.86 -9.13 -2.19
N ALA A 11 64.20 -7.86 -2.47
CA ALA A 11 63.57 -6.70 -1.82
C ALA A 11 63.10 -5.57 -2.77
N LEU A 12 63.14 -5.76 -4.09
CA LEU A 12 62.85 -4.70 -5.07
C LEU A 12 61.84 -5.07 -6.18
N ALA A 13 60.96 -6.05 -5.92
CA ALA A 13 59.93 -6.50 -6.87
C ALA A 13 58.55 -6.73 -6.21
N ALA A 14 58.31 -6.12 -5.04
CA ALA A 14 57.08 -6.28 -4.25
C ALA A 14 56.42 -4.93 -3.90
N ALA A 15 56.63 -3.92 -4.74
CA ALA A 15 56.04 -2.60 -4.59
C ALA A 15 55.16 -2.25 -5.81
N LEU A 16 54.02 -1.63 -5.54
CA LEU A 16 53.17 -0.94 -6.51
C LEU A 16 52.25 -1.76 -7.44
N THR A 17 51.57 -2.78 -6.90
CA THR A 17 50.19 -3.08 -7.32
C THR A 17 49.19 -2.58 -6.27
N LEU A 18 49.21 -1.27 -5.99
CA LEU A 18 48.05 -0.60 -5.41
C LEU A 18 46.98 -0.53 -6.51
N SER A 19 46.20 -1.60 -6.63
CA SER A 19 44.97 -1.58 -7.41
C SER A 19 44.11 -0.43 -6.87
N ILE A 20 43.94 0.60 -7.69
CA ILE A 20 43.03 1.70 -7.39
C ILE A 20 41.64 1.07 -7.32
N ILE A 21 41.16 0.79 -6.11
CA ILE A 21 39.76 0.44 -5.88
C ILE A 21 38.98 1.74 -6.13
N GLY A 22 38.67 1.97 -7.40
CA GLY A 22 37.76 3.01 -7.81
C GLY A 22 36.42 2.70 -7.16
N VAL A 23 36.13 3.37 -6.05
CA VAL A 23 34.78 3.43 -5.50
C VAL A 23 33.92 4.09 -6.55
N ALA A 24 33.26 3.26 -7.36
CA ALA A 24 32.28 3.71 -8.33
C ALA A 24 31.13 4.32 -7.53
N SER A 25 31.15 5.64 -7.39
CA SER A 25 30.03 6.40 -6.87
C SER A 25 28.87 6.22 -7.84
N ALA A 26 27.93 5.35 -7.49
CA ALA A 26 26.64 5.29 -8.17
C ALA A 26 26.07 6.72 -8.14
N GLN A 27 25.90 7.32 -9.31
CA GLN A 27 25.31 8.65 -9.38
C GLN A 27 23.91 8.58 -8.76
N PRO A 28 23.50 9.58 -7.95
CA PRO A 28 22.14 9.62 -7.40
C PRO A 28 21.14 9.45 -8.53
N THR A 29 20.30 8.42 -8.44
CA THR A 29 19.28 8.19 -9.46
C THR A 29 18.26 9.33 -9.33
N PRO A 30 17.85 9.98 -10.43
CA PRO A 30 16.83 11.02 -10.33
C PRO A 30 15.50 10.45 -9.81
N PRO A 31 14.67 11.26 -9.13
CA PRO A 31 13.34 10.86 -8.72
C PRO A 31 12.47 10.60 -9.95
N SER A 32 11.45 9.75 -9.78
CA SER A 32 10.53 9.36 -10.84
C SER A 32 9.33 10.30 -10.84
N LEU A 33 8.95 10.86 -11.98
CA LEU A 33 7.83 11.80 -12.06
C LEU A 33 6.58 11.13 -12.63
N PHE A 34 5.56 10.99 -11.79
CA PHE A 34 4.26 10.47 -12.18
C PHE A 34 3.31 11.60 -12.53
N THR A 35 2.55 11.44 -13.62
CA THR A 35 1.56 12.44 -14.06
C THR A 35 0.36 11.82 -14.78
N GLY A 36 -0.81 12.41 -14.54
CA GLY A 36 -2.04 12.13 -15.27
C GLY A 36 -3.22 12.78 -14.56
N ASN A 37 -4.42 12.25 -14.81
CA ASN A 37 -5.66 12.78 -14.25
C ASN A 37 -6.07 12.00 -12.99
N VAL A 38 -6.80 12.66 -12.09
CA VAL A 38 -7.54 12.02 -11.00
C VAL A 38 -9.03 12.00 -11.34
N THR A 39 -9.64 10.83 -11.25
CA THR A 39 -11.08 10.60 -11.45
C THR A 39 -11.69 9.91 -10.23
N ASN A 40 -12.97 10.19 -9.97
CA ASN A 40 -13.77 9.42 -9.03
C ASN A 40 -14.08 8.03 -9.63
N ALA A 41 -14.60 7.10 -8.81
CA ALA A 41 -14.90 5.73 -9.26
C ALA A 41 -15.94 5.64 -10.40
N ASP A 42 -16.90 6.58 -10.44
CA ASP A 42 -17.88 6.75 -11.52
C ASP A 42 -17.27 7.30 -12.84
N GLY A 43 -15.98 7.62 -12.85
CA GLY A 43 -15.27 8.23 -13.98
C GLY A 43 -15.42 9.75 -14.10
N SER A 44 -16.13 10.40 -13.18
CA SER A 44 -16.22 11.87 -13.12
C SER A 44 -14.89 12.49 -12.64
N ALA A 45 -14.72 13.79 -12.87
CA ALA A 45 -13.51 14.50 -12.45
C ALA A 45 -13.45 14.61 -10.92
N ALA A 46 -12.32 14.19 -10.34
CA ALA A 46 -12.11 14.32 -8.89
C ALA A 46 -11.95 15.79 -8.48
N ALA A 47 -12.38 16.09 -7.25
CA ALA A 47 -12.36 17.44 -6.67
C ALA A 47 -10.97 18.10 -6.79
N ALA A 48 -10.96 19.41 -7.04
CA ALA A 48 -9.72 20.18 -7.09
C ALA A 48 -9.10 20.34 -5.69
N GLY A 49 -7.77 20.40 -5.63
CA GLY A 49 -7.03 20.66 -4.38
C GLY A 49 -6.80 19.43 -3.48
N LEU A 50 -7.17 18.23 -3.92
CA LEU A 50 -6.80 16.99 -3.24
C LEU A 50 -5.27 16.83 -3.19
N SER A 51 -4.74 16.50 -2.01
CA SER A 51 -3.34 16.09 -1.86
C SER A 51 -3.10 14.79 -2.61
N VAL A 52 -1.92 14.63 -3.22
CA VAL A 52 -1.48 13.34 -3.77
C VAL A 52 -0.16 12.95 -3.10
N GLU A 53 -0.11 11.72 -2.60
CA GLU A 53 1.03 11.16 -1.88
C GLU A 53 1.42 9.82 -2.50
N ALA A 54 2.72 9.53 -2.55
CA ALA A 54 3.27 8.27 -3.06
C ALA A 54 3.94 7.47 -1.94
N TYR A 55 3.65 6.18 -1.87
CA TYR A 55 4.14 5.26 -0.85
C TYR A 55 4.83 4.04 -1.46
N VAL A 56 5.98 3.64 -0.92
CA VAL A 56 6.63 2.35 -1.21
C VAL A 56 6.64 1.55 0.09
N GLY A 57 5.85 0.46 0.12
CA GLY A 57 5.42 -0.13 1.38
C GLY A 57 4.74 0.92 2.26
N ASP A 58 5.17 1.02 3.52
CA ASP A 58 4.69 2.05 4.47
C ASP A 58 5.45 3.39 4.38
N THR A 59 6.49 3.50 3.54
CA THR A 59 7.32 4.70 3.46
C THR A 59 6.69 5.73 2.53
N ASN A 60 6.32 6.91 3.04
CA ASN A 60 5.96 8.05 2.18
C ASN A 60 7.21 8.54 1.43
N CYS A 61 7.18 8.44 0.11
CA CYS A 61 8.27 8.72 -0.82
C CYS A 61 8.00 9.95 -1.71
N THR A 62 7.04 10.76 -1.31
CA THR A 62 6.72 12.04 -1.95
C THR A 62 7.85 13.04 -1.69
N GLN A 63 8.56 13.48 -2.74
CA GLN A 63 9.72 14.38 -2.61
C GLN A 63 9.32 15.80 -2.17
N SER A 64 8.20 16.27 -2.70
CA SER A 64 7.58 17.57 -2.42
C SER A 64 6.07 17.43 -2.57
N PRO A 65 5.25 18.26 -1.91
CA PRO A 65 3.80 18.25 -2.13
C PRO A 65 3.46 18.20 -3.61
N ALA A 66 2.55 17.30 -3.99
CA ALA A 66 2.19 17.11 -5.39
C ALA A 66 1.67 18.42 -5.99
N VAL A 67 2.10 18.73 -7.21
CA VAL A 67 1.59 19.89 -7.94
C VAL A 67 0.33 19.44 -8.67
N THR A 68 -0.81 20.02 -8.30
CA THR A 68 -2.09 19.80 -9.00
C THR A 68 -2.46 21.02 -9.83
N THR A 69 -3.05 20.80 -11.00
CA THR A 69 -3.62 21.83 -11.87
C THR A 69 -4.95 21.35 -12.44
N THR A 70 -5.83 22.25 -12.83
CA THR A 70 -7.11 21.88 -13.48
C THR A 70 -7.01 22.14 -14.97
N GLU A 71 -7.08 21.08 -15.78
CA GLU A 71 -7.01 21.15 -17.24
C GLU A 71 -8.30 20.56 -17.82
N ASN A 72 -9.04 21.34 -18.63
CA ASN A 72 -10.32 20.95 -19.22
C ASN A 72 -11.37 20.41 -18.22
N GLY A 73 -11.36 20.93 -16.99
CA GLY A 73 -12.27 20.50 -15.92
C GLY A 73 -11.83 19.25 -15.15
N ALA A 74 -10.72 18.61 -15.51
CA ALA A 74 -10.14 17.50 -14.79
C ALA A 74 -8.97 17.94 -13.91
N THR A 75 -8.83 17.35 -12.72
CA THR A 75 -7.66 17.54 -11.85
C THR A 75 -6.51 16.70 -12.37
N LYS A 76 -5.43 17.37 -12.79
CA LYS A 76 -4.19 16.78 -13.28
C LYS A 76 -3.09 16.95 -12.24
N TYR A 77 -2.31 15.90 -12.01
CA TYR A 77 -1.28 15.87 -10.97
C TYR A 77 0.13 15.66 -11.53
N PHE A 78 1.11 16.09 -10.73
CA PHE A 78 2.53 15.82 -10.92
C PHE A 78 3.13 15.46 -9.55
N VAL A 79 3.59 14.22 -9.41
CA VAL A 79 4.17 13.68 -8.16
C VAL A 79 5.58 13.20 -8.44
N ALA A 80 6.57 13.79 -7.76
CA ALA A 80 7.95 13.30 -7.75
C ALA A 80 8.11 12.27 -6.63
N VAL A 81 8.51 11.05 -7.01
CA VAL A 81 8.73 9.92 -6.11
C VAL A 81 10.23 9.73 -5.92
N GLU A 82 10.67 9.87 -4.68
CA GLU A 82 12.03 9.60 -4.25
C GLU A 82 12.39 8.11 -4.43
N ASN A 83 13.68 7.81 -4.45
CA ASN A 83 14.18 6.45 -4.55
C ASN A 83 15.15 6.15 -3.40
N SER A 84 15.54 4.88 -3.26
CA SER A 84 16.45 4.41 -2.21
C SER A 84 17.81 5.12 -2.13
N SER A 85 18.26 5.81 -3.19
CA SER A 85 19.50 6.62 -3.15
C SER A 85 19.32 8.01 -2.52
N THR A 86 18.09 8.53 -2.46
CA THR A 86 17.76 9.81 -1.80
C THR A 86 17.09 9.60 -0.44
N LYS A 87 16.24 8.58 -0.31
CA LYS A 87 15.52 8.25 0.93
C LYS A 87 15.39 6.74 1.14
N ALA A 88 15.90 6.27 2.28
CA ALA A 88 15.78 4.87 2.68
C ALA A 88 14.30 4.43 2.75
N GLY A 89 14.02 3.23 2.25
CA GLY A 89 12.65 2.70 2.12
C GLY A 89 11.99 2.94 0.76
N CYS A 90 12.42 3.95 0.00
CA CYS A 90 11.73 4.36 -1.24
C CYS A 90 12.01 3.54 -2.51
N GLY A 91 12.38 2.27 -2.35
CA GLY A 91 12.50 1.31 -3.45
C GLY A 91 13.56 1.66 -4.51
N GLY A 92 13.56 0.88 -5.57
CA GLY A 92 14.34 1.11 -6.79
C GLY A 92 13.46 0.95 -8.01
N SER A 93 14.01 0.42 -9.10
CA SER A 93 13.21 -0.15 -10.19
C SER A 93 12.15 -1.12 -9.66
N ASP A 94 11.05 -1.24 -10.40
CA ASP A 94 10.08 -2.32 -10.27
C ASP A 94 9.39 -2.38 -8.88
N SER A 95 9.66 -1.38 -8.04
CA SER A 95 9.06 -1.23 -6.72
C SER A 95 7.65 -0.70 -6.91
N VAL A 96 6.67 -1.35 -6.28
CA VAL A 96 5.26 -0.94 -6.36
C VAL A 96 5.07 0.35 -5.56
N VAL A 97 4.64 1.41 -6.25
CA VAL A 97 4.24 2.69 -5.70
C VAL A 97 2.73 2.68 -5.52
N ASN A 98 2.28 2.81 -4.29
CA ASN A 98 0.89 2.99 -3.93
C ASN A 98 0.63 4.49 -3.82
N PHE A 99 -0.29 5.02 -4.61
CA PHE A 99 -0.69 6.42 -4.50
C PHE A 99 -1.88 6.54 -3.55
N ARG A 100 -1.90 7.65 -2.80
CA ARG A 100 -3.06 8.10 -2.04
C ARG A 100 -3.47 9.49 -2.52
N VAL A 101 -4.76 9.71 -2.67
CA VAL A 101 -5.31 11.00 -3.09
C VAL A 101 -6.40 11.42 -2.09
N GLY A 102 -6.24 12.58 -1.45
CA GLY A 102 -7.12 13.00 -0.35
C GLY A 102 -7.13 12.04 0.85
N GLY A 103 -6.14 11.14 0.96
CA GLY A 103 -6.08 10.05 1.94
C GLY A 103 -6.58 8.70 1.42
N GLN A 104 -7.38 8.67 0.35
CA GLN A 104 -7.94 7.44 -0.25
C GLN A 104 -6.89 6.69 -1.06
N GLY A 105 -6.93 5.36 -1.02
CA GLY A 105 -6.09 4.53 -1.88
C GLY A 105 -6.51 4.60 -3.35
N THR A 106 -5.57 4.39 -4.27
CA THR A 106 -5.81 4.37 -5.71
C THR A 106 -5.07 3.20 -6.38
N THR A 107 -5.24 3.03 -7.69
CA THR A 107 -4.51 2.01 -8.47
C THR A 107 -2.99 2.17 -8.31
N PRO A 108 -2.25 1.11 -7.93
CA PRO A 108 -0.80 1.17 -7.81
C PRO A 108 -0.09 1.14 -9.17
N ALA A 109 1.18 1.56 -9.20
CA ALA A 109 2.02 1.49 -10.39
C ALA A 109 3.47 1.11 -10.05
N ASN A 110 4.23 0.64 -11.04
CA ASN A 110 5.64 0.32 -10.85
C ASN A 110 6.51 1.59 -10.95
N ASN A 111 7.59 1.62 -10.17
CA ASN A 111 8.58 2.69 -10.23
C ASN A 111 9.60 2.45 -11.37
N ASP A 112 9.53 3.24 -12.44
CA ASP A 112 10.60 3.32 -13.45
C ASP A 112 11.82 4.07 -12.91
N ARG A 113 13.03 3.82 -13.41
CA ARG A 113 14.24 4.56 -12.96
C ARG A 113 14.24 6.01 -13.49
N GLY A 114 13.73 6.94 -12.70
CA GLY A 114 13.95 8.37 -12.90
C GLY A 114 13.40 8.91 -14.22
N GLY A 115 12.26 8.36 -14.66
CA GLY A 115 11.56 8.73 -15.89
C GLY A 115 10.25 9.47 -15.64
N PHE A 116 9.58 9.83 -16.73
CA PHE A 116 8.20 10.34 -16.71
C PHE A 116 7.22 9.17 -16.89
N VAL A 117 6.47 8.83 -15.85
CA VAL A 117 5.44 7.79 -15.88
C VAL A 117 4.07 8.44 -16.07
N ARG A 118 3.34 8.03 -17.11
CA ARG A 118 1.94 8.41 -17.28
C ARG A 118 1.06 7.43 -16.53
N LEU A 119 0.32 7.93 -15.56
CA LEU A 119 -0.61 7.16 -14.73
C LEU A 119 -1.84 8.04 -14.48
N ASN A 120 -3.03 7.49 -14.72
CA ASN A 120 -4.26 8.11 -14.22
C ASN A 120 -4.62 7.41 -12.92
N LEU A 121 -5.08 8.18 -11.93
CA LEU A 121 -5.54 7.66 -10.65
C LEU A 121 -7.07 7.67 -10.65
N THR A 122 -7.65 6.51 -10.39
CA THR A 122 -9.05 6.43 -9.98
C THR A 122 -9.08 6.31 -8.47
N LEU A 123 -9.84 7.19 -7.82
CA LEU A 123 -10.14 7.08 -6.39
C LEU A 123 -10.84 5.74 -6.13
N ALA A 124 -10.53 5.10 -5.00
CA ALA A 124 -11.36 4.01 -4.51
C ALA A 124 -12.81 4.48 -4.38
N ASP A 125 -13.75 3.56 -4.61
CA ASP A 125 -15.17 3.85 -4.43
C ASP A 125 -15.52 3.82 -2.93
N ASP A 126 -15.12 4.87 -2.22
CA ASP A 126 -15.46 5.12 -0.81
C ASP A 126 -16.97 5.38 -0.62
N SER A 127 -17.77 5.37 -1.70
CA SER A 127 -19.23 5.36 -1.60
C SER A 127 -19.79 4.06 -1.04
N ALA A 128 -18.98 3.01 -0.79
CA ALA A 128 -19.43 1.78 -0.14
C ALA A 128 -18.44 1.28 0.94
N VAL A 129 -18.98 0.71 2.03
CA VAL A 129 -18.22 0.04 3.09
C VAL A 129 -18.80 -1.35 3.38
N THR A 130 -17.95 -2.38 3.31
CA THR A 130 -18.30 -3.74 3.73
C THR A 130 -18.32 -3.90 5.25
N ILE A 131 -19.36 -4.55 5.80
CA ILE A 131 -19.45 -4.98 7.22
C ILE A 131 -19.63 -6.51 7.34
N TYR A 132 -19.53 -7.08 8.56
CA TYR A 132 -19.39 -8.55 8.81
C TYR A 132 -20.18 -9.10 10.01
N VAL A 133 -21.08 -10.09 9.80
CA VAL A 133 -22.34 -10.10 10.59
C VAL A 133 -22.90 -11.43 11.15
N SER A 134 -23.55 -11.49 12.33
CA SER A 134 -24.02 -12.78 12.89
C SER A 134 -25.38 -12.80 13.61
N VAL A 135 -26.16 -13.87 13.38
CA VAL A 135 -27.45 -14.14 14.04
C VAL A 135 -27.23 -14.82 15.39
N TRP A 136 -27.93 -14.34 16.43
CA TRP A 136 -27.98 -15.01 17.73
C TRP A 136 -29.40 -15.42 18.10
N ARG A 137 -29.54 -16.61 18.68
CA ARG A 137 -30.82 -17.15 19.19
C ARG A 137 -30.64 -17.67 20.62
N LEU A 138 -31.59 -17.33 21.49
CA LEU A 138 -31.61 -17.85 22.86
C LEU A 138 -32.26 -19.24 22.87
N GLN A 139 -31.57 -20.28 23.37
CA GLN A 139 -32.17 -21.63 23.43
C GLN A 139 -33.41 -21.71 24.33
N ALA A 140 -33.47 -20.86 25.38
CA ALA A 140 -34.62 -20.79 26.29
C ALA A 140 -35.84 -20.08 25.67
N ASP A 141 -35.66 -19.32 24.59
CA ASP A 141 -36.74 -18.67 23.84
C ASP A 141 -36.36 -18.57 22.36
N PRO A 142 -36.56 -19.65 21.58
CA PRO A 142 -36.13 -19.71 20.18
C PRO A 142 -36.97 -18.83 19.25
N THR A 143 -38.01 -18.16 19.76
CA THR A 143 -38.81 -17.19 18.99
C THR A 143 -38.13 -15.84 18.83
N ARG A 144 -37.06 -15.59 19.61
CA ARG A 144 -36.33 -14.33 19.64
C ARG A 144 -34.97 -14.46 18.95
N LEU A 145 -34.80 -13.66 17.90
CA LEU A 145 -33.54 -13.50 17.16
C LEU A 145 -32.93 -12.14 17.46
N PHE A 146 -31.60 -12.08 17.49
CA PHE A 146 -30.85 -10.86 17.78
C PHE A 146 -29.81 -10.61 16.69
N ILE A 147 -29.84 -9.37 16.20
CA ILE A 147 -28.98 -8.79 15.18
C ILE A 147 -27.91 -8.00 15.94
N SER A 148 -26.65 -8.42 15.85
CA SER A 148 -25.64 -8.12 16.86
C SER A 148 -24.57 -7.15 16.38
N THR A 149 -23.85 -6.56 17.35
CA THR A 149 -22.65 -5.72 17.17
C THR A 149 -21.51 -6.13 18.12
N ASN A 150 -21.23 -7.44 18.25
CA ASN A 150 -19.95 -7.99 18.73
C ASN A 150 -19.78 -9.54 18.54
N PRO A 151 -19.30 -10.09 17.40
CA PRO A 151 -18.89 -11.50 17.30
C PRO A 151 -17.43 -11.75 16.88
N THR A 152 -16.52 -10.79 16.64
CA THR A 152 -16.35 -9.41 17.17
C THR A 152 -16.28 -8.34 16.05
N GLY A 153 -17.31 -7.49 15.91
CA GLY A 153 -17.87 -6.96 14.62
C GLY A 153 -19.41 -6.74 14.65
N ASP A 154 -20.14 -7.05 13.55
CA ASP A 154 -21.62 -7.13 13.28
C ASP A 154 -22.55 -5.89 13.27
N PRO A 155 -23.52 -5.74 12.30
CA PRO A 155 -24.85 -6.45 12.30
C PRO A 155 -25.54 -6.96 10.99
N SER A 156 -25.30 -6.42 9.80
CA SER A 156 -26.22 -6.25 8.64
C SER A 156 -26.40 -7.25 7.45
N ASP A 157 -25.40 -8.02 7.01
CA ASP A 157 -25.30 -8.85 5.77
C ASP A 157 -26.21 -10.09 5.63
N TRP A 158 -27.42 -9.95 6.10
CA TRP A 158 -28.31 -11.06 6.32
C TRP A 158 -29.15 -11.29 5.08
N THR A 159 -28.70 -12.24 4.26
CA THR A 159 -29.65 -12.92 3.38
C THR A 159 -30.60 -13.74 4.24
N THR A 160 -31.90 -13.48 4.12
CA THR A 160 -32.95 -14.30 4.76
C THR A 160 -32.97 -15.67 4.09
N HIS A 161 -32.15 -16.58 4.60
CA HIS A 161 -32.12 -17.94 4.11
C HIS A 161 -33.39 -18.66 4.55
N SER A 162 -34.22 -19.06 3.59
CA SER A 162 -35.44 -19.86 3.81
C SER A 162 -35.15 -21.33 4.14
N GLY A 163 -33.88 -21.73 4.11
CA GLY A 163 -33.40 -22.98 4.67
C GLY A 163 -33.36 -22.98 6.19
N GLN A 164 -33.20 -24.16 6.78
CA GLN A 164 -33.05 -24.31 8.22
C GLN A 164 -31.78 -23.59 8.71
N LEU A 165 -31.93 -22.65 9.67
CA LEU A 165 -30.80 -21.95 10.30
C LEU A 165 -29.81 -22.96 10.89
N VAL A 166 -28.66 -23.13 10.23
CA VAL A 166 -27.53 -23.89 10.75
C VAL A 166 -26.79 -23.00 11.73
N MET A 167 -26.88 -23.34 13.02
CA MET A 167 -26.20 -22.60 14.08
C MET A 167 -25.00 -23.43 14.53
N THR A 168 -23.81 -22.83 14.43
CA THR A 168 -22.52 -23.53 14.37
C THR A 168 -21.71 -23.41 15.67
N GLU A 169 -22.04 -22.44 16.51
CA GLU A 169 -21.28 -22.15 17.74
C GLU A 169 -22.19 -21.93 18.96
N TYR A 170 -21.76 -22.47 20.09
CA TYR A 170 -22.45 -22.42 21.38
C TYR A 170 -21.62 -21.62 22.39
N ILE A 171 -22.19 -20.54 22.94
CA ILE A 171 -21.44 -19.61 23.79
C ILE A 171 -22.15 -19.36 25.14
N GLY A 172 -21.45 -19.71 26.23
CA GLY A 172 -21.70 -19.18 27.57
C GLY A 172 -22.85 -19.81 28.39
N ARG A 173 -23.08 -19.23 29.58
CA ARG A 173 -24.00 -19.77 30.60
C ARG A 173 -25.49 -19.64 30.24
N ASN A 174 -25.84 -18.70 29.37
CA ASN A 174 -27.22 -18.39 29.00
C ASN A 174 -27.75 -19.23 27.83
N ARG A 175 -26.94 -20.13 27.27
CA ARG A 175 -27.27 -21.01 26.13
C ARG A 175 -27.72 -20.24 24.89
N TRP A 176 -26.75 -19.62 24.22
CA TRP A 176 -26.97 -18.97 22.93
C TRP A 176 -26.40 -19.81 21.80
N ASP A 177 -27.17 -19.89 20.72
CA ASP A 177 -26.74 -20.41 19.44
C ASP A 177 -26.35 -19.21 18.54
N ARG A 178 -25.27 -19.33 17.77
CA ARG A 178 -24.77 -18.31 16.83
C ARG A 178 -24.68 -18.85 15.39
N SER A 179 -24.93 -18.00 14.39
CA SER A 179 -24.65 -18.31 12.97
C SER A 179 -23.24 -17.88 12.54
N ASP A 180 -22.73 -18.47 11.47
CA ASP A 180 -21.49 -17.99 10.83
C ASP A 180 -21.62 -16.56 10.29
N PRO A 181 -20.56 -15.75 10.35
CA PRO A 181 -20.54 -14.43 9.74
C PRO A 181 -20.82 -14.40 8.23
N LYS A 182 -21.35 -13.28 7.72
CA LYS A 182 -21.52 -12.97 6.28
C LYS A 182 -20.82 -11.64 5.91
N PRO A 183 -20.92 -11.13 4.64
CA PRO A 183 -20.46 -9.79 4.21
C PRO A 183 -21.48 -8.97 3.36
N VAL A 184 -21.70 -7.67 3.62
CA VAL A 184 -22.59 -6.74 2.84
C VAL A 184 -22.00 -5.35 2.75
N GLU A 185 -22.25 -4.74 1.60
CA GLU A 185 -21.93 -3.35 1.27
C GLU A 185 -22.99 -2.38 1.77
N VAL A 186 -22.57 -1.30 2.42
CA VAL A 186 -23.40 -0.16 2.81
C VAL A 186 -22.96 1.05 2.04
N GLU A 187 -23.84 1.63 1.22
CA GLU A 187 -23.56 2.88 0.52
C GLU A 187 -23.48 4.07 1.52
N LEU A 188 -22.53 4.98 1.29
CA LEU A 188 -22.31 6.20 2.09
C LEU A 188 -22.80 7.43 1.31
N GLU A 189 -23.88 8.05 1.79
CA GLU A 189 -24.44 9.34 1.29
C GLU A 189 -23.70 10.58 1.84
#